data_AF-A0A6J4K4Y0-F1
#
_entry.id   AF-A0A6J4K4Y0-F1
#
_cell.length_a   1.000
_cell.length_b   1.000
_cell.length_c   1.000
_cell.angle_alpha   90.00
_cell.angle_beta   90.00
_cell.angle_gamma   90.00
#
_symmetry.space_group_name_H-M   'P 1'
#
loop_
_entity.id
_entity.type
_entity.pdbx_description
1 polymer ?
#
loop_
_entity_poly.entity_id
_entity_poly.type
_entity_poly.pdbx_seq_one_letter_code
_entity_poly.pdbx_strand_id
1 'polypeptide(L)'
;MATTPENYYTTDNNPNLINPERGMYSGNEWPNFGSEDLPLDKRNYHTIVPEWLWLAPVCNVNVNLTWNGHNQHGTSPELNAYAAKLESARVNGHKILFRPRYDNEKDEGRASDNCKINGVPVFHAPTIGQQKDHIEAVAAMLGDYKDVIAYIQAGYLGNWGEWNAAGKDAAGESYTPANAPLLYNISQRNEIIDYVLAAYKAKNIMQHVELRRPVFAHEIERRNPTARIGFHNDCFMSNEHDRGTYENFDDDDDNPANFPNTPDDAITYAQNLTANASFGGETCPAEAGVIERWRSCTNMTDATSDPASDPASLH
;
A
#
# COMPACT_ATOMS: atom_id res chain seq x y z
N MET A 1 -3.54 12.64 28.85
CA MET A 1 -3.75 11.36 29.55
C MET A 1 -3.17 10.29 28.65
N ALA A 2 -2.09 9.63 29.08
CA ALA A 2 -1.45 8.58 28.31
C ALA A 2 -2.39 7.36 28.31
N THR A 3 -2.90 7.00 27.13
CA THR A 3 -3.63 5.74 26.94
C THR A 3 -2.62 4.61 27.07
N THR A 4 -2.86 3.72 28.04
CA THR A 4 -2.14 2.46 28.19
C THR A 4 -2.07 1.72 26.85
N PRO A 5 -0.94 1.09 26.49
CA PRO A 5 -0.87 0.21 25.34
C PRO A 5 -1.96 -0.86 25.45
N GLU A 6 -2.66 -1.13 24.35
CA GLU A 6 -3.67 -2.19 24.30
C GLU A 6 -3.04 -3.54 24.65
N ASN A 7 -3.36 -4.07 25.83
CA ASN A 7 -2.87 -5.37 26.33
C ASN A 7 -3.64 -6.57 25.74
N TYR A 8 -4.16 -6.48 24.51
CA TYR A 8 -4.87 -7.58 23.85
C TYR A 8 -3.96 -8.40 22.92
N TYR A 9 -2.67 -8.49 23.22
CA TYR A 9 -1.78 -9.38 22.51
C TYR A 9 -1.85 -10.78 23.14
N THR A 10 -2.67 -11.65 22.56
CA THR A 10 -2.51 -13.10 22.76
C THR A 10 -1.23 -13.51 22.04
N THR A 11 -0.26 -14.04 22.77
CA THR A 11 0.96 -14.60 22.17
C THR A 11 0.57 -15.69 21.17
N ASP A 12 0.94 -15.50 19.90
CA ASP A 12 0.84 -16.55 18.91
C ASP A 12 1.92 -17.60 19.19
N ASN A 13 1.49 -18.83 19.47
CA ASN A 13 2.39 -19.94 19.80
C ASN A 13 3.04 -20.55 18.56
N ASN A 14 2.78 -20.03 17.35
CA ASN A 14 3.43 -20.48 16.13
C ASN A 14 4.92 -20.11 16.17
N PRO A 15 5.84 -21.10 16.28
CA PRO A 15 7.27 -20.84 16.39
C PRO A 15 7.89 -20.25 15.12
N ASN A 16 7.13 -20.17 14.02
CA ASN A 16 7.57 -19.64 12.74
C ASN A 16 7.22 -18.16 12.54
N LEU A 17 6.44 -17.55 13.45
CA LEU A 17 6.08 -16.13 13.36
C LEU A 17 7.26 -15.25 13.81
N ILE A 18 8.15 -14.95 12.86
CA ILE A 18 9.23 -13.99 13.04
C ILE A 18 8.61 -12.60 12.84
N ASN A 19 8.70 -11.71 13.82
CA ASN A 19 8.08 -10.38 13.83
C ASN A 19 8.91 -9.35 13.00
N PRO A 20 8.43 -8.87 11.84
CA PRO A 20 9.21 -8.00 10.96
C PRO A 20 8.65 -6.58 10.82
N GLU A 21 7.90 -6.04 11.79
CA GLU A 21 7.08 -4.83 11.60
C GLU A 21 7.85 -3.49 11.46
N ARG A 22 9.08 -3.52 10.92
CA ARG A 22 9.83 -2.38 10.39
C ARG A 22 10.67 -2.84 9.19
N GLY A 23 10.21 -2.66 7.96
CA GLY A 23 10.97 -3.12 6.79
C GLY A 23 10.52 -2.54 5.45
N MET A 24 11.47 -2.46 4.52
CA MET A 24 11.25 -2.18 3.09
C MET A 24 11.15 -3.50 2.32
N TYR A 25 10.44 -3.50 1.18
CA TYR A 25 10.30 -4.67 0.30
C TYR A 25 10.87 -4.38 -1.10
N SER A 26 11.16 -5.43 -1.87
CA SER A 26 11.48 -5.32 -3.30
C SER A 26 10.20 -5.55 -4.10
N GLY A 27 9.79 -4.61 -4.96
CA GLY A 27 8.55 -4.71 -5.73
C GLY A 27 8.71 -5.23 -7.16
N ASN A 28 9.94 -5.41 -7.64
CA ASN A 28 10.25 -6.17 -8.86
C ASN A 28 10.96 -7.49 -8.53
N GLU A 29 10.81 -8.47 -9.44
CA GLU A 29 11.59 -9.70 -9.50
C GLU A 29 13.04 -9.38 -9.14
N TRP A 30 13.52 -10.05 -8.10
CA TRP A 30 14.83 -9.83 -7.54
C TRP A 30 15.85 -10.01 -8.67
N PRO A 31 16.96 -9.26 -8.70
CA PRO A 31 18.08 -9.65 -9.54
C PRO A 31 18.63 -10.98 -9.02
N ASN A 32 18.08 -12.09 -9.53
CA ASN A 32 18.58 -13.47 -9.47
C ASN A 32 19.60 -13.76 -8.34
N PHE A 33 19.19 -13.58 -7.09
CA PHE A 33 19.94 -14.05 -5.92
C PHE A 33 19.50 -15.48 -5.54
N GLY A 34 19.28 -16.34 -6.55
CA GLY A 34 19.12 -17.80 -6.39
C GLY A 34 17.95 -18.28 -5.52
N SER A 35 17.01 -17.43 -5.13
CA SER A 35 15.93 -17.75 -4.20
C SER A 35 14.55 -17.84 -4.81
N GLU A 36 14.36 -17.36 -6.05
CA GLU A 36 13.05 -17.41 -6.71
C GLU A 36 12.69 -18.83 -7.16
N ASP A 37 13.70 -19.66 -7.47
CA ASP A 37 13.58 -21.10 -7.74
C ASP A 37 13.32 -21.95 -6.48
N LEU A 38 13.37 -21.34 -5.29
CA LEU A 38 13.06 -22.03 -4.04
C LEU A 38 11.57 -21.93 -3.74
N PRO A 39 10.91 -23.03 -3.34
CA PRO A 39 9.55 -22.97 -2.83
C PRO A 39 9.49 -22.00 -1.62
N LEU A 40 8.33 -21.36 -1.43
CA LEU A 40 8.13 -20.26 -0.47
C LEU A 40 8.63 -20.57 0.95
N ASP A 41 8.60 -21.84 1.36
CA ASP A 41 9.08 -22.36 2.65
C ASP A 41 10.61 -22.36 2.81
N LYS A 42 11.37 -22.13 1.73
CA LYS A 42 12.85 -22.14 1.70
C LYS A 42 13.48 -20.80 1.39
N ARG A 43 12.68 -19.74 1.23
CA ARG A 43 13.18 -18.39 1.02
C ARG A 43 13.50 -17.75 2.38
N ASN A 44 14.78 -17.61 2.70
CA ASN A 44 15.25 -16.94 3.92
C ASN A 44 15.13 -15.41 3.75
N TYR A 45 13.93 -14.86 3.90
CA TYR A 45 13.74 -13.41 3.96
C TYR A 45 12.82 -13.02 5.11
N HIS A 46 13.16 -11.88 5.70
CA HIS A 46 12.36 -11.16 6.67
C HIS A 46 10.90 -11.11 6.22
N THR A 47 10.01 -11.43 7.15
CA THR A 47 8.71 -12.08 7.00
C THR A 47 7.57 -11.25 6.38
N ILE A 48 7.84 -10.22 5.58
CA ILE A 48 6.78 -9.43 4.90
C ILE A 48 6.77 -9.77 3.41
N VAL A 49 5.64 -10.27 2.93
CA VAL A 49 5.43 -10.62 1.52
C VAL A 49 4.43 -9.63 0.91
N PRO A 50 4.78 -8.90 -0.17
CA PRO A 50 3.81 -8.13 -0.93
C PRO A 50 2.83 -9.05 -1.64
N GLU A 51 1.54 -8.89 -1.38
CA GLU A 51 0.48 -9.64 -2.06
C GLU A 51 -0.67 -8.73 -2.47
N TRP A 52 -0.99 -8.76 -3.76
CA TRP A 52 -1.97 -7.88 -4.37
C TRP A 52 -3.32 -8.57 -4.55
N LEU A 53 -4.39 -7.86 -4.20
CA LEU A 53 -5.76 -8.30 -4.50
C LEU A 53 -6.18 -7.71 -5.85
N TRP A 54 -6.29 -8.59 -6.85
CA TRP A 54 -6.65 -8.24 -8.22
C TRP A 54 -8.17 -8.14 -8.39
N LEU A 55 -8.67 -6.94 -8.60
CA LEU A 55 -10.09 -6.62 -8.74
C LEU A 55 -10.52 -6.38 -10.19
N ALA A 56 -9.60 -6.45 -11.17
CA ALA A 56 -9.97 -6.36 -12.58
C ALA A 56 -11.12 -7.31 -12.99
N PRO A 57 -11.21 -8.57 -12.52
CA PRO A 57 -12.31 -9.48 -12.91
C PRO A 57 -13.69 -9.03 -12.44
N VAL A 58 -13.77 -8.23 -11.36
CA VAL A 58 -15.02 -7.74 -10.77
C VAL A 58 -15.29 -6.27 -11.09
N CYS A 59 -14.44 -5.65 -11.88
CA CYS A 59 -14.48 -4.22 -12.16
C CYS A 59 -15.71 -3.76 -12.93
N ASN A 60 -16.24 -4.56 -13.85
CA ASN A 60 -17.33 -4.16 -14.75
C ASN A 60 -18.52 -5.11 -14.76
N VAL A 61 -18.53 -6.09 -13.85
CA VAL A 61 -19.65 -7.02 -13.69
C VAL A 61 -20.69 -6.37 -12.79
N ASN A 62 -21.98 -6.52 -13.14
CA ASN A 62 -23.10 -6.13 -12.28
C ASN A 62 -23.27 -7.13 -11.11
N VAL A 63 -22.17 -7.52 -10.48
CA VAL A 63 -22.13 -8.44 -9.35
C VAL A 63 -21.26 -7.80 -8.28
N ASN A 64 -21.84 -7.60 -7.11
CA ASN A 64 -21.11 -7.08 -5.97
C ASN A 64 -20.13 -8.13 -5.44
N LEU A 65 -18.92 -7.67 -5.12
CA LEU A 65 -17.98 -8.45 -4.34
C LEU A 65 -18.62 -8.81 -2.99
N THR A 66 -18.53 -10.08 -2.59
CA THR A 66 -19.20 -10.59 -1.38
C THR A 66 -18.22 -11.43 -0.56
N TRP A 67 -18.19 -11.22 0.76
CA TRP A 67 -17.41 -12.00 1.70
C TRP A 67 -18.31 -12.64 2.76
N ASN A 68 -18.46 -13.96 2.69
CA ASN A 68 -19.17 -14.76 3.70
C ASN A 68 -18.21 -15.64 4.53
N GLY A 69 -16.89 -15.45 4.36
CA GLY A 69 -15.85 -16.31 4.92
C GLY A 69 -15.14 -17.17 3.87
N HIS A 70 -13.95 -17.66 4.20
CA HIS A 70 -13.14 -18.49 3.30
C HIS A 70 -13.83 -19.84 3.03
N ASN A 71 -13.92 -20.20 1.74
CA ASN A 71 -14.61 -21.39 1.24
C ASN A 71 -16.10 -21.47 1.61
N GLN A 72 -16.71 -20.34 2.01
CA GLN A 72 -18.15 -20.28 2.27
C GLN A 72 -18.94 -19.99 1.00
N HIS A 73 -20.15 -20.51 0.94
CA HIS A 73 -21.06 -20.26 -0.17
C HIS A 73 -21.36 -18.77 -0.32
N GLY A 74 -21.31 -18.27 -1.56
CA GLY A 74 -21.55 -16.86 -1.87
C GLY A 74 -20.35 -15.93 -1.66
N THR A 75 -19.22 -16.43 -1.15
CA THR A 75 -17.97 -15.65 -1.18
C THR A 75 -17.45 -15.56 -2.62
N SER A 76 -17.11 -14.35 -3.05
CA SER A 76 -16.59 -14.08 -4.40
C SER A 76 -15.28 -14.83 -4.66
N PRO A 77 -15.07 -15.36 -5.89
CA PRO A 77 -13.86 -16.12 -6.24
C PRO A 77 -12.56 -15.37 -5.95
N GLU A 78 -12.52 -14.06 -6.19
CA GLU A 78 -11.36 -13.20 -6.00
C GLU A 78 -10.95 -13.13 -4.52
N LEU A 79 -11.94 -12.95 -3.63
CA LEU A 79 -11.69 -12.94 -2.19
C LEU A 79 -11.34 -14.31 -1.65
N ASN A 80 -11.97 -15.38 -2.16
CA ASN A 80 -11.59 -16.76 -1.80
C ASN A 80 -10.14 -17.07 -2.20
N ALA A 81 -9.75 -16.70 -3.43
CA ALA A 81 -8.40 -16.92 -3.92
C ALA A 81 -7.37 -16.14 -3.10
N TYR A 82 -7.67 -14.89 -2.73
CA TYR A 82 -6.79 -14.10 -1.88
C TYR A 82 -6.73 -14.64 -0.44
N ALA A 83 -7.88 -15.02 0.14
CA ALA A 83 -7.94 -15.64 1.46
C ALA A 83 -7.10 -16.92 1.56
N ALA A 84 -7.03 -17.73 0.50
CA ALA A 84 -6.15 -18.90 0.45
C ALA A 84 -4.66 -18.52 0.60
N LYS A 85 -4.24 -17.37 0.03
CA LYS A 85 -2.88 -16.82 0.25
C LYS A 85 -2.68 -16.38 1.70
N LEU A 86 -3.68 -15.73 2.29
CA LEU A 86 -3.63 -15.29 3.70
C LEU A 86 -3.57 -16.47 4.68
N GLU A 87 -4.31 -17.56 4.41
CA GLU A 87 -4.18 -18.80 5.20
C GLU A 87 -2.79 -19.42 5.06
N SER A 88 -2.23 -19.42 3.85
CA SER A 88 -0.86 -19.86 3.63
C SER A 88 0.12 -19.02 4.45
N ALA A 89 -0.05 -17.70 4.49
CA ALA A 89 0.78 -16.80 5.30
C ALA A 89 0.68 -17.13 6.80
N ARG A 90 -0.54 -17.36 7.30
CA ARG A 90 -0.81 -17.74 8.68
C ARG A 90 -0.10 -19.04 9.07
N VAL A 91 -0.22 -20.06 8.22
CA VAL A 91 0.40 -21.38 8.45
C VAL A 91 1.92 -21.30 8.39
N ASN A 92 2.46 -20.56 7.42
CA ASN A 92 3.90 -20.48 7.18
C ASN A 92 4.62 -19.41 8.01
N GLY A 93 3.90 -18.60 8.79
CA GLY A 93 4.50 -17.66 9.74
C GLY A 93 5.03 -16.36 9.14
N HIS A 94 4.54 -15.96 7.96
CA HIS A 94 4.85 -14.65 7.38
C HIS A 94 3.63 -13.71 7.41
N LYS A 95 3.90 -12.42 7.26
CA LYS A 95 2.92 -11.34 7.19
C LYS A 95 2.83 -10.79 5.78
N ILE A 96 1.73 -10.11 5.50
CA ILE A 96 1.38 -9.59 4.19
C ILE A 96 1.44 -8.07 4.18
N LEU A 97 2.07 -7.51 3.15
CA LEU A 97 1.82 -6.15 2.69
C LEU A 97 0.66 -6.21 1.68
N PHE A 98 -0.47 -5.65 2.07
CA PHE A 98 -1.72 -5.74 1.32
C PHE A 98 -1.95 -4.50 0.45
N ARG A 99 -2.37 -4.71 -0.81
CA ARG A 99 -2.92 -3.64 -1.67
C ARG A 99 -4.00 -4.19 -2.62
N PRO A 100 -5.20 -3.59 -2.67
CA PRO A 100 -6.21 -3.88 -3.69
C PRO A 100 -5.98 -3.05 -4.95
N ARG A 101 -6.11 -3.66 -6.14
CA ARG A 101 -5.83 -3.00 -7.42
C ARG A 101 -6.82 -3.43 -8.51
N TYR A 102 -7.20 -2.53 -9.41
CA TYR A 102 -8.13 -2.81 -10.51
C TYR A 102 -7.47 -3.20 -11.84
N ASP A 103 -6.16 -3.38 -11.83
CA ASP A 103 -5.43 -4.07 -12.89
C ASP A 103 -5.31 -5.57 -12.57
N ASN A 104 -4.47 -6.28 -13.32
CA ASN A 104 -4.16 -7.68 -13.05
C ASN A 104 -2.65 -7.94 -13.14
N GLU A 105 -2.26 -9.12 -12.69
CA GLU A 105 -0.86 -9.55 -12.63
C GLU A 105 -0.12 -9.43 -13.97
N LYS A 106 -0.81 -9.64 -15.10
CA LYS A 106 -0.17 -9.56 -16.44
C LYS A 106 -0.02 -8.14 -16.94
N ASP A 107 -0.89 -7.25 -16.48
CA ASP A 107 -0.90 -5.86 -16.93
C ASP A 107 0.04 -4.98 -16.10
N GLU A 108 0.46 -5.43 -14.92
CA GLU A 108 1.49 -4.79 -14.09
C GLU A 108 1.26 -3.28 -13.95
N GLY A 109 0.06 -2.91 -13.50
CA GLY A 109 -0.37 -1.54 -13.28
C GLY A 109 -0.92 -0.86 -14.52
N ARG A 110 -0.82 -1.45 -15.71
CA ARG A 110 -1.43 -0.93 -16.94
C ARG A 110 -2.92 -1.21 -16.97
N ALA A 111 -3.61 -0.46 -17.83
CA ALA A 111 -5.05 -0.56 -17.94
C ALA A 111 -5.45 -1.94 -18.48
N SER A 112 -6.29 -2.63 -17.72
CA SER A 112 -6.66 -4.02 -17.99
C SER A 112 -7.81 -4.12 -18.99
N ASP A 113 -7.68 -5.04 -19.95
CA ASP A 113 -8.77 -5.34 -20.89
C ASP A 113 -10.04 -5.87 -20.18
N ASN A 114 -9.87 -6.44 -18.98
CA ASN A 114 -10.95 -6.98 -18.17
C ASN A 114 -11.69 -5.92 -17.35
N CYS A 115 -11.12 -4.72 -17.20
CA CYS A 115 -11.68 -3.63 -16.40
C CYS A 115 -12.00 -2.43 -17.29
N LYS A 116 -13.18 -2.47 -17.92
CA LYS A 116 -13.64 -1.45 -18.87
C LYS A 116 -15.05 -0.97 -18.54
N ILE A 117 -15.27 0.34 -18.58
CA ILE A 117 -16.59 0.98 -18.53
C ILE A 117 -16.84 1.63 -19.89
N ASN A 118 -17.91 1.23 -20.58
CA ASN A 118 -18.25 1.74 -21.92
C ASN A 118 -17.08 1.64 -22.93
N GLY A 119 -16.27 0.59 -22.82
CA GLY A 119 -15.10 0.36 -23.68
C GLY A 119 -13.83 1.12 -23.26
N VAL A 120 -13.91 2.00 -22.26
CA VAL A 120 -12.77 2.74 -21.72
C VAL A 120 -12.16 1.93 -20.56
N PRO A 121 -10.86 1.59 -20.62
CA PRO A 121 -10.15 0.99 -19.48
C PRO A 121 -10.12 1.92 -18.28
N VAL A 122 -10.42 1.39 -17.10
CA VAL A 122 -10.46 2.15 -15.86
C VAL A 122 -9.74 1.42 -14.73
N PHE A 123 -9.51 2.10 -13.60
CA PHE A 123 -8.96 1.52 -12.38
C PHE A 123 -9.90 1.70 -11.20
N HIS A 124 -11.19 1.51 -11.40
CA HIS A 124 -12.19 1.63 -10.34
C HIS A 124 -13.46 0.86 -10.72
N ALA A 125 -14.34 0.63 -9.73
CA ALA A 125 -15.67 0.07 -10.00
C ALA A 125 -16.57 1.06 -10.76
N PRO A 126 -17.63 0.62 -11.46
CA PRO A 126 -18.43 1.42 -12.38
C PRO A 126 -19.14 2.61 -11.74
N THR A 127 -19.45 2.50 -10.45
CA THR A 127 -20.08 3.56 -9.67
C THR A 127 -19.42 3.67 -8.31
N ILE A 128 -19.55 4.82 -7.65
CA ILE A 128 -19.12 4.99 -6.25
C ILE A 128 -19.82 3.99 -5.33
N GLY A 129 -21.10 3.69 -5.58
CA GLY A 129 -21.83 2.67 -4.80
C GLY A 129 -21.15 1.31 -4.88
N GLN A 130 -20.86 0.84 -6.10
CA GLN A 130 -20.17 -0.43 -6.29
C GLN A 130 -18.72 -0.41 -5.77
N GLN A 131 -18.04 0.74 -5.86
CA GLN A 131 -16.72 0.91 -5.27
C GLN A 131 -16.75 0.73 -3.75
N LYS A 132 -17.78 1.30 -3.08
CA LYS A 132 -18.02 1.12 -1.65
C LYS A 132 -18.35 -0.32 -1.31
N ASP A 133 -19.20 -0.99 -2.09
CA ASP A 133 -19.52 -2.40 -1.90
C ASP A 133 -18.27 -3.29 -1.97
N HIS A 134 -17.36 -3.02 -2.92
CA HIS A 134 -16.07 -3.70 -3.00
C HIS A 134 -15.21 -3.43 -1.75
N ILE A 135 -15.14 -2.19 -1.28
CA ILE A 135 -14.41 -1.82 -0.06
C ILE A 135 -14.96 -2.55 1.16
N GLU A 136 -16.28 -2.67 1.31
CA GLU A 136 -16.90 -3.39 2.44
C GLU A 136 -16.55 -4.88 2.44
N ALA A 137 -16.63 -5.54 1.29
CA ALA A 137 -16.32 -6.95 1.17
C ALA A 137 -14.84 -7.23 1.44
N VAL A 138 -13.94 -6.37 0.93
CA VAL A 138 -12.51 -6.44 1.24
C VAL A 138 -12.25 -6.18 2.72
N ALA A 139 -12.87 -5.15 3.31
CA ALA A 139 -12.74 -4.85 4.74
C ALA A 139 -13.17 -6.04 5.60
N ALA A 140 -14.28 -6.69 5.24
CA ALA A 140 -14.77 -7.88 5.94
C ALA A 140 -13.76 -9.03 5.86
N MET A 141 -13.20 -9.32 4.69
CA MET A 141 -12.13 -10.31 4.54
C MET A 141 -10.90 -9.95 5.38
N LEU A 142 -10.40 -8.72 5.27
CA LEU A 142 -9.25 -8.29 6.06
C LEU A 142 -9.53 -8.36 7.57
N GLY A 143 -10.78 -8.14 8.01
CA GLY A 143 -11.17 -8.30 9.41
C GLY A 143 -10.92 -9.72 9.94
N ASP A 144 -11.14 -10.74 9.12
CA ASP A 144 -10.92 -12.16 9.45
C ASP A 144 -9.43 -12.58 9.38
N TYR A 145 -8.59 -11.77 8.74
CA TYR A 145 -7.17 -12.07 8.48
C TYR A 145 -6.20 -10.99 8.97
N LYS A 146 -6.66 -10.01 9.74
CA LYS A 146 -5.84 -8.87 10.19
C LYS A 146 -4.64 -9.29 11.04
N ASP A 147 -4.68 -10.50 11.59
CA ASP A 147 -3.57 -11.13 12.30
C ASP A 147 -2.37 -11.38 11.38
N VAL A 148 -2.55 -11.58 10.08
CA VAL A 148 -1.44 -11.80 9.11
C VAL A 148 -1.14 -10.60 8.22
N ILE A 149 -1.79 -9.46 8.43
CA ILE A 149 -1.50 -8.23 7.66
C ILE A 149 -0.53 -7.35 8.46
N ALA A 150 0.66 -7.12 7.92
CA ALA A 150 1.63 -6.18 8.51
C ALA A 150 1.30 -4.73 8.11
N TYR A 151 1.05 -4.51 6.83
CA TYR A 151 0.86 -3.17 6.26
C TYR A 151 -0.26 -3.18 5.22
N ILE A 152 -0.93 -2.04 5.09
CA ILE A 152 -2.04 -1.83 4.17
C ILE A 152 -1.71 -0.61 3.34
N GLN A 153 -1.63 -0.76 2.03
CA GLN A 153 -1.55 0.35 1.09
C GLN A 153 -2.94 0.66 0.55
N ALA A 154 -3.26 1.94 0.39
CA ALA A 154 -4.62 2.42 0.14
C ALA A 154 -5.30 1.73 -1.04
N GLY A 155 -4.58 1.50 -2.14
CA GLY A 155 -5.10 0.77 -3.29
C GLY A 155 -6.26 1.46 -3.98
N TYR A 156 -7.02 0.68 -4.74
CA TYR A 156 -8.27 1.02 -5.43
C TYR A 156 -8.21 2.10 -6.51
N LEU A 157 -7.41 3.15 -6.39
CA LEU A 157 -7.40 4.26 -7.34
C LEU A 157 -6.05 4.38 -8.04
N GLY A 158 -6.12 4.64 -9.34
CA GLY A 158 -4.95 4.81 -10.19
C GLY A 158 -4.15 3.54 -10.41
N ASN A 159 -3.06 3.70 -11.15
CA ASN A 159 -2.17 2.61 -11.50
C ASN A 159 -1.54 1.97 -10.29
N TRP A 160 -1.37 0.66 -10.35
CA TRP A 160 -0.85 -0.14 -9.23
C TRP A 160 -1.64 0.05 -7.92
N GLY A 161 -2.80 0.73 -7.93
CA GLY A 161 -3.51 1.19 -6.74
C GLY A 161 -2.79 2.30 -5.97
N GLU A 162 -1.92 3.06 -6.61
CA GLU A 162 -0.99 3.99 -5.95
C GLU A 162 -1.43 5.45 -5.94
N TRP A 163 -2.65 5.72 -6.41
CA TRP A 163 -3.17 7.08 -6.46
C TRP A 163 -2.33 7.98 -7.37
N ASN A 164 -1.71 7.40 -8.39
CA ASN A 164 -0.88 8.12 -9.34
C ASN A 164 -1.69 8.58 -10.56
N ALA A 165 -1.56 9.87 -10.90
CA ALA A 165 -2.08 10.51 -12.11
C ALA A 165 -1.07 10.45 -13.29
N ALA A 166 0.22 10.30 -12.98
CA ALA A 166 1.31 10.20 -13.93
C ALA A 166 1.61 8.73 -14.24
N GLY A 167 1.05 8.22 -15.32
CA GLY A 167 1.34 6.89 -15.84
C GLY A 167 0.84 6.77 -17.27
N LYS A 168 1.09 5.65 -17.94
CA LYS A 168 0.65 5.43 -19.33
C LYS A 168 -0.45 4.38 -19.42
N ASP A 169 -1.50 4.65 -20.18
CA ASP A 169 -2.57 3.73 -20.53
C ASP A 169 -2.07 2.58 -21.43
N ALA A 170 -2.96 1.69 -21.86
CA ALA A 170 -2.61 0.56 -22.71
C ALA A 170 -2.05 0.96 -24.09
N ALA A 171 -2.31 2.19 -24.55
CA ALA A 171 -1.77 2.75 -25.78
C ALA A 171 -0.42 3.48 -25.57
N GLY A 172 0.05 3.58 -24.33
CA GLY A 172 1.30 4.29 -23.99
C GLY A 172 1.11 5.80 -23.79
N GLU A 173 -0.12 6.28 -23.73
CA GLU A 173 -0.49 7.69 -23.51
C GLU A 173 -0.68 7.99 -22.02
N SER A 174 -0.34 9.20 -21.59
CA SER A 174 -0.53 9.58 -20.18
C SER A 174 -1.98 9.38 -19.73
N TYR A 175 -2.20 8.91 -18.51
CA TYR A 175 -3.55 8.77 -17.98
C TYR A 175 -4.30 10.09 -18.05
N THR A 176 -5.57 9.96 -18.41
CA THR A 176 -6.48 11.09 -18.53
C THR A 176 -7.57 10.97 -17.47
N PRO A 177 -8.28 12.07 -17.16
CA PRO A 177 -9.51 12.02 -16.38
C PRO A 177 -10.55 11.01 -16.89
N ALA A 178 -10.48 10.56 -18.14
CA ALA A 178 -11.37 9.53 -18.68
C ALA A 178 -11.05 8.11 -18.14
N ASN A 179 -9.78 7.81 -17.83
CA ASN A 179 -9.34 6.50 -17.34
C ASN A 179 -9.38 6.39 -15.81
N ALA A 180 -9.21 7.51 -15.11
CA ALA A 180 -9.23 7.56 -13.65
C ALA A 180 -10.18 8.65 -13.11
N PRO A 181 -11.45 8.74 -13.56
CA PRO A 181 -12.35 9.84 -13.22
C PRO A 181 -12.57 10.00 -11.71
N LEU A 182 -12.56 8.90 -10.95
CA LEU A 182 -12.70 8.97 -9.49
C LEU A 182 -11.46 9.54 -8.79
N LEU A 183 -10.27 9.38 -9.39
CA LEU A 183 -9.02 9.94 -8.85
C LEU A 183 -8.93 11.45 -9.12
N TYR A 184 -9.28 11.88 -10.35
CA TYR A 184 -9.30 13.29 -10.79
C TYR A 184 -10.51 14.09 -10.30
N ASN A 185 -11.40 13.48 -9.50
CA ASN A 185 -12.48 14.20 -8.85
C ASN A 185 -12.21 14.23 -7.35
N ILE A 186 -11.72 15.36 -6.85
CA ILE A 186 -11.35 15.56 -5.43
C ILE A 186 -12.47 15.10 -4.48
N SER A 187 -13.74 15.41 -4.79
CA SER A 187 -14.86 15.02 -3.93
C SER A 187 -15.03 13.51 -3.87
N GLN A 188 -14.95 12.83 -5.02
CA GLN A 188 -15.14 11.38 -5.12
C GLN A 188 -13.93 10.62 -4.56
N ARG A 189 -12.71 11.07 -4.88
CA ARG A 189 -11.47 10.56 -4.29
C ARG A 189 -11.50 10.62 -2.77
N ASN A 190 -11.86 11.77 -2.21
CA ASN A 190 -11.98 11.96 -0.76
C ASN A 190 -13.06 11.05 -0.16
N GLU A 191 -14.22 10.97 -0.81
CA GLU A 191 -15.31 10.07 -0.39
C GLU A 191 -14.85 8.61 -0.32
N ILE A 192 -14.02 8.17 -1.27
CA ILE A 192 -13.52 6.79 -1.33
C ILE A 192 -12.53 6.49 -0.20
N ILE A 193 -11.52 7.33 0.04
CA ILE A 193 -10.54 7.06 1.11
C ILE A 193 -11.16 7.18 2.50
N ASP A 194 -12.08 8.12 2.70
CA ASP A 194 -12.82 8.22 3.95
C ASP A 194 -13.64 6.94 4.19
N TYR A 195 -14.19 6.36 3.13
CA TYR A 195 -14.91 5.09 3.20
C TYR A 195 -14.00 3.91 3.52
N VAL A 196 -12.81 3.83 2.90
CA VAL A 196 -11.79 2.80 3.22
C VAL A 196 -11.44 2.86 4.71
N LEU A 197 -11.09 4.05 5.21
CA LEU A 197 -10.73 4.25 6.62
C LEU A 197 -11.88 3.86 7.56
N ALA A 198 -13.12 4.27 7.24
CA ALA A 198 -14.29 3.94 8.03
C ALA A 198 -14.59 2.43 8.04
N ALA A 199 -14.55 1.78 6.87
CA ALA A 199 -14.82 0.35 6.71
C ALA A 199 -13.77 -0.50 7.45
N TYR A 200 -12.49 -0.12 7.36
CA TYR A 200 -11.41 -0.85 8.04
C TYR A 200 -11.50 -0.69 9.55
N LYS A 201 -11.77 0.53 10.03
CA LYS A 201 -12.04 0.80 11.45
C LYS A 201 -13.23 -0.02 11.96
N ALA A 202 -14.32 -0.13 11.19
CA ALA A 202 -15.50 -0.90 11.56
C ALA A 202 -15.22 -2.41 11.71
N LYS A 203 -14.13 -2.92 11.11
CA LYS A 203 -13.65 -4.30 11.24
C LYS A 203 -12.53 -4.45 12.26
N ASN A 204 -12.27 -3.41 13.06
CA ASN A 204 -11.23 -3.35 14.07
C ASN A 204 -9.84 -3.67 13.47
N ILE A 205 -9.60 -3.16 12.26
CA ILE A 205 -8.29 -3.15 11.60
C ILE A 205 -7.59 -1.88 12.09
N MET A 206 -6.44 -2.06 12.74
CA MET A 206 -5.73 -0.98 13.44
C MET A 206 -4.45 -0.54 12.71
N GLN A 207 -4.06 -1.24 11.64
CA GLN A 207 -2.98 -0.85 10.76
C GLN A 207 -3.29 0.52 10.13
N HIS A 208 -2.25 1.32 9.89
CA HIS A 208 -2.40 2.53 9.09
C HIS A 208 -2.67 2.17 7.62
N VAL A 209 -3.42 3.00 6.93
CA VAL A 209 -3.61 2.93 5.47
C VAL A 209 -2.58 3.83 4.82
N GLU A 210 -1.64 3.23 4.10
CA GLU A 210 -0.48 3.90 3.52
C GLU A 210 -0.79 4.49 2.15
N LEU A 211 -0.58 5.79 2.02
CA LEU A 211 -0.70 6.53 0.76
C LEU A 211 0.68 6.62 0.11
N ARG A 212 0.74 6.66 -1.22
CA ARG A 212 2.03 6.82 -1.92
C ARG A 212 2.59 8.23 -1.72
N ARG A 213 1.76 9.23 -1.98
CA ARG A 213 2.17 10.63 -2.05
C ARG A 213 1.79 11.41 -0.78
N PRO A 214 2.73 12.21 -0.21
CA PRO A 214 2.51 13.14 0.90
C PRO A 214 1.24 14.00 0.79
N VAL A 215 0.97 14.46 -0.42
CA VAL A 215 -0.15 15.35 -0.73
C VAL A 215 -1.51 14.77 -0.32
N PHE A 216 -1.79 13.50 -0.66
CA PHE A 216 -3.08 12.87 -0.34
C PHE A 216 -3.24 12.62 1.16
N ALA A 217 -2.18 12.22 1.85
CA ALA A 217 -2.20 12.08 3.30
C ALA A 217 -2.51 13.41 3.99
N HIS A 218 -1.93 14.51 3.49
CA HIS A 218 -2.21 15.84 4.03
C HIS A 218 -3.67 16.28 3.81
N GLU A 219 -4.25 16.00 2.64
CA GLU A 219 -5.68 16.24 2.40
C GLU A 219 -6.56 15.53 3.43
N ILE A 220 -6.25 14.26 3.70
CA ILE A 220 -7.00 13.43 4.64
C ILE A 220 -6.83 13.96 6.07
N GLU A 221 -5.59 14.21 6.51
CA GLU A 221 -5.29 14.70 7.87
C GLU A 221 -6.01 16.03 8.15
N ARG A 222 -6.04 16.96 7.18
CA ARG A 222 -6.77 18.22 7.33
C ARG A 222 -8.27 18.04 7.52
N ARG A 223 -8.88 17.06 6.84
CA ARG A 223 -10.32 16.77 6.94
C ARG A 223 -10.64 15.88 8.15
N ASN A 224 -9.72 15.01 8.54
CA ASN A 224 -9.83 14.04 9.63
C ASN A 224 -8.48 13.84 10.33
N PRO A 225 -8.15 14.67 11.34
CA PRO A 225 -6.87 14.60 12.07
C PRO A 225 -6.65 13.32 12.87
N THR A 226 -7.67 12.46 12.98
CA THR A 226 -7.61 11.18 13.69
C THR A 226 -7.55 9.98 12.74
N ALA A 227 -7.45 10.24 11.43
CA ALA A 227 -7.31 9.19 10.43
C ALA A 227 -6.03 8.38 10.66
N ARG A 228 -6.14 7.06 10.54
CA ARG A 228 -5.01 6.13 10.66
C ARG A 228 -4.36 5.98 9.29
N ILE A 229 -3.58 6.99 8.89
CA ILE A 229 -2.88 7.03 7.61
C ILE A 229 -1.37 6.89 7.82
N GLY A 230 -0.68 6.40 6.79
CA GLY A 230 0.78 6.29 6.73
C GLY A 230 1.29 6.51 5.32
N PHE A 231 2.53 6.14 5.05
CA PHE A 231 3.14 6.29 3.74
C PHE A 231 3.78 5.00 3.23
N HIS A 232 3.69 4.81 1.92
CA HIS A 232 4.58 3.92 1.20
C HIS A 232 5.38 4.71 0.18
N ASN A 233 6.71 4.61 0.23
CA ASN A 233 7.60 5.23 -0.72
C ASN A 233 7.77 4.30 -1.94
N ASP A 234 7.43 4.78 -3.13
CA ASP A 234 7.64 4.06 -4.39
C ASP A 234 9.08 4.30 -4.86
N CYS A 235 9.92 3.26 -4.86
CA CYS A 235 11.33 3.34 -5.24
C CYS A 235 12.19 4.27 -4.36
N PHE A 236 12.21 3.99 -3.06
CA PHE A 236 13.02 4.69 -2.06
C PHE A 236 14.47 4.88 -2.51
N MET A 237 14.92 6.14 -2.50
CA MET A 237 16.27 6.58 -2.89
C MET A 237 16.68 6.26 -4.34
N SER A 238 15.73 5.95 -5.23
CA SER A 238 16.00 5.65 -6.64
C SER A 238 16.46 6.88 -7.44
N ASN A 239 15.94 8.06 -7.11
CA ASN A 239 16.35 9.36 -7.69
C ASN A 239 16.13 10.48 -6.66
N GLU A 240 16.09 11.75 -7.10
CA GLU A 240 15.86 12.88 -6.18
C GLU A 240 14.44 12.98 -5.62
N HIS A 241 13.47 12.33 -6.25
CA HIS A 241 12.05 12.37 -5.87
C HIS A 241 11.45 11.00 -5.60
N ASP A 242 12.30 9.97 -5.47
CA ASP A 242 11.93 8.57 -5.34
C ASP A 242 10.82 8.19 -6.33
N ARG A 243 11.18 8.26 -7.62
CA ARG A 243 10.31 7.99 -8.79
C ARG A 243 8.90 8.60 -8.67
N GLY A 244 8.82 9.81 -8.13
CA GLY A 244 7.58 10.57 -8.03
C GLY A 244 6.75 10.35 -6.77
N THR A 245 7.33 9.75 -5.75
CA THR A 245 6.82 9.82 -4.37
C THR A 245 6.80 11.26 -3.87
N TYR A 246 7.84 12.03 -4.19
CA TYR A 246 8.01 13.43 -3.78
C TYR A 246 7.94 14.42 -4.95
N GLU A 247 7.26 14.08 -6.05
CA GLU A 247 7.10 14.95 -7.24
C GLU A 247 5.61 15.25 -7.57
N ASN A 248 5.40 16.18 -8.51
CA ASN A 248 4.11 16.67 -9.02
C ASN A 248 3.28 17.45 -7.99
N PHE A 249 3.70 18.69 -7.69
CA PHE A 249 2.94 19.68 -6.92
C PHE A 249 2.44 20.84 -7.79
N ASP A 250 2.33 20.63 -9.10
CA ASP A 250 1.91 21.68 -10.03
C ASP A 250 0.38 21.85 -10.02
N ASP A 251 -0.05 23.10 -10.24
CA ASP A 251 -1.44 23.55 -10.17
C ASP A 251 -2.38 22.88 -11.19
N ASP A 252 -1.85 22.08 -12.13
CA ASP A 252 -2.60 21.37 -13.17
C ASP A 252 -3.01 19.93 -12.77
N ASP A 253 -2.56 19.41 -11.63
CA ASP A 253 -2.69 17.98 -11.25
C ASP A 253 -3.47 17.74 -9.92
N ASP A 254 -4.52 18.54 -9.67
CA ASP A 254 -5.34 18.44 -8.44
C ASP A 254 -4.48 18.51 -7.15
N ASN A 255 -3.41 19.31 -7.15
CA ASN A 255 -2.73 19.66 -5.92
C ASN A 255 -3.74 20.36 -4.99
N PRO A 256 -4.01 19.86 -3.78
CA PRO A 256 -4.73 20.63 -2.78
C PRO A 256 -4.02 21.97 -2.65
N ALA A 257 -4.77 23.06 -2.86
CA ALA A 257 -4.31 24.44 -2.80
C ALA A 257 -3.58 24.87 -1.49
N ASN A 258 -3.33 23.93 -0.57
CA ASN A 258 -2.76 24.12 0.75
C ASN A 258 -1.60 23.16 1.10
N PHE A 259 -1.14 22.28 0.18
CA PHE A 259 0.13 21.57 0.42
C PHE A 259 1.29 22.47 0.00
N PRO A 260 2.38 22.58 0.78
CA PRO A 260 3.49 23.40 0.37
C PRO A 260 4.21 22.74 -0.84
N ASN A 261 4.43 23.52 -1.90
CA ASN A 261 4.57 23.04 -3.30
C ASN A 261 5.97 22.54 -3.70
N THR A 262 6.81 22.10 -2.75
CA THR A 262 8.16 21.64 -3.09
C THR A 262 8.40 20.19 -2.65
N PRO A 263 9.29 19.45 -3.34
CA PRO A 263 9.77 18.15 -2.87
C PRO A 263 10.28 18.17 -1.43
N ASP A 264 10.96 19.25 -1.01
CA ASP A 264 11.47 19.40 0.36
C ASP A 264 10.32 19.50 1.39
N ASP A 265 9.23 20.18 1.05
CA ASP A 265 8.04 20.25 1.88
C ASP A 265 7.35 18.90 2.01
N ALA A 266 7.29 18.15 0.91
CA ALA A 266 6.74 16.80 0.89
C ALA A 266 7.56 15.81 1.73
N ILE A 267 8.89 15.89 1.63
CA ILE A 267 9.82 15.11 2.45
C ILE A 267 9.65 15.49 3.93
N THR A 268 9.59 16.78 4.24
CA THR A 268 9.42 17.28 5.62
C THR A 268 8.09 16.81 6.21
N TYR A 269 7.00 16.88 5.44
CA TYR A 269 5.71 16.35 5.87
C TYR A 269 5.75 14.84 6.11
N ALA A 270 6.36 14.09 5.19
CA ALA A 270 6.52 12.65 5.31
C ALA A 270 7.30 12.27 6.58
N GLN A 271 8.43 12.95 6.85
CA GLN A 271 9.22 12.75 8.07
C GLN A 271 8.41 13.01 9.34
N ASN A 272 7.62 14.08 9.37
CA ASN A 272 6.81 14.44 10.53
C ASN A 272 5.68 13.43 10.78
N LEU A 273 4.94 13.03 9.74
CA LEU A 273 3.83 12.08 9.89
C LEU A 273 4.36 10.71 10.37
N THR A 274 5.46 10.25 9.77
CA THR A 274 6.02 8.90 9.99
C THR A 274 6.76 8.73 11.31
N ALA A 275 6.93 9.83 12.07
CA ALA A 275 7.31 9.74 13.48
C ALA A 275 6.30 8.94 14.30
N ASN A 276 5.01 8.94 13.92
CA ASN A 276 3.93 8.23 14.62
C ASN A 276 3.05 7.37 13.70
N ALA A 277 3.24 7.44 12.38
CA ALA A 277 2.55 6.65 11.37
C ALA A 277 3.46 5.55 10.80
N SER A 278 2.88 4.59 10.07
CA SER A 278 3.69 3.60 9.37
C SER A 278 4.37 4.24 8.15
N PHE A 279 5.58 3.77 7.88
CA PHE A 279 6.36 4.11 6.69
C PHE A 279 6.95 2.83 6.13
N GLY A 280 6.50 2.46 4.94
CA GLY A 280 7.05 1.38 4.14
C GLY A 280 7.56 1.91 2.81
N GLY A 281 8.05 1.01 1.97
CA GLY A 281 8.38 1.38 0.60
C GLY A 281 9.02 0.26 -0.18
N GLU A 282 8.93 0.41 -1.49
CA GLU A 282 9.65 -0.40 -2.46
C GLU A 282 11.05 0.18 -2.66
N THR A 283 12.07 -0.68 -2.79
CA THR A 283 13.37 -0.30 -3.36
C THR A 283 13.44 -0.64 -4.84
N CYS A 284 13.95 0.27 -5.68
CA CYS A 284 14.12 0.06 -7.12
C CYS A 284 15.56 0.32 -7.58
N PRO A 285 15.98 -0.19 -8.74
CA PRO A 285 17.24 0.22 -9.36
C PRO A 285 17.28 1.74 -9.58
N ALA A 286 18.43 2.34 -9.31
CA ALA A 286 18.67 3.75 -9.60
C ALA A 286 18.40 4.07 -11.07
N GLU A 287 17.89 5.26 -11.34
CA GLU A 287 17.70 5.73 -12.71
C GLU A 287 19.04 5.87 -13.44
N ALA A 288 19.04 5.65 -14.76
CA ALA A 288 20.25 5.69 -15.57
C ALA A 288 20.95 7.05 -15.45
N GLY A 289 22.21 7.04 -14.99
CA GLY A 289 23.00 8.25 -14.77
C GLY A 289 22.89 8.84 -13.36
N VAL A 290 22.06 8.28 -12.49
CA VAL A 290 21.98 8.63 -11.07
C VAL A 290 22.85 7.66 -10.27
N ILE A 291 23.66 8.19 -9.35
CA ILE A 291 24.40 7.35 -8.40
C ILE A 291 23.38 6.85 -7.36
N GLU A 292 23.18 5.53 -7.29
CA GLU A 292 22.37 4.88 -6.26
C GLU A 292 22.86 5.32 -4.88
N ARG A 293 22.02 6.07 -4.15
CA ARG A 293 22.43 6.74 -2.91
C ARG A 293 22.82 5.73 -1.80
N TRP A 294 22.42 4.46 -1.93
CA TRP A 294 22.68 3.38 -0.96
C TRP A 294 24.05 2.70 -1.06
N ARG A 295 24.76 2.76 -2.19
CA ARG A 295 25.98 1.93 -2.39
C ARG A 295 27.29 2.62 -1.98
N SER A 296 27.23 3.86 -1.53
CA SER A 296 28.38 4.57 -0.97
C SER A 296 28.29 4.56 0.56
N CYS A 297 28.83 3.52 1.20
CA CYS A 297 29.06 3.51 2.65
C CYS A 297 29.96 4.67 3.12
N THR A 298 30.64 5.34 2.20
CA THR A 298 31.52 6.49 2.46
C THR A 298 30.83 7.70 3.07
N ASN A 299 29.50 7.84 2.92
CA ASN A 299 28.71 8.95 3.48
C ASN A 299 27.80 8.54 4.65
N MET A 300 27.79 7.27 5.06
CA MET A 300 27.22 6.85 6.35
C MET A 300 28.27 7.04 7.46
N THR A 301 28.85 8.23 7.53
CA THR A 301 29.68 8.65 8.65
C THR A 301 28.80 9.52 9.53
N ASP A 302 28.07 8.86 10.42
CA ASP A 302 27.74 9.29 11.78
C ASP A 302 26.51 8.54 12.28
N ALA A 303 26.72 7.27 12.62
CA ALA A 303 25.90 6.60 13.63
C ALA A 303 26.24 7.22 15.01
N THR A 304 25.89 8.48 15.24
CA THR A 304 25.93 9.05 16.58
C THR A 304 24.59 8.79 17.25
N SER A 305 24.63 7.86 18.20
CA SER A 305 23.58 7.38 19.11
C SER A 305 22.82 6.14 18.66
N ASP A 306 23.54 5.02 18.70
CA ASP A 306 22.98 3.72 19.04
C ASP A 306 22.18 3.85 20.36
N PRO A 307 20.86 3.61 20.40
CA PRO A 307 20.11 3.66 21.64
C PRO A 307 20.42 2.41 22.46
N ALA A 308 21.22 2.60 23.51
CA ALA A 308 21.39 1.72 24.67
C ALA A 308 22.03 0.34 24.38
N SER A 309 23.36 0.34 24.32
CA SER A 309 24.16 -0.76 24.88
C SER A 309 25.30 -0.19 25.72
N ASP A 310 24.98 0.34 26.90
CA ASP A 310 25.98 0.57 27.95
C ASP A 310 25.91 -0.55 28.99
N PRO A 311 26.82 -1.54 28.95
CA PRO A 311 26.91 -2.59 29.96
C PRO A 311 27.76 -2.17 31.19
N ALA A 312 28.11 -0.89 31.37
CA ALA A 312 28.93 -0.41 32.48
C ALA A 312 28.13 0.32 33.57
N SER A 313 27.13 -0.34 34.16
CA SER A 313 26.63 0.04 35.49
C SER A 313 26.11 -1.17 36.29
N LEU A 314 26.98 -2.16 36.47
CA LEU A 314 26.84 -3.18 37.51
C LEU A 314 28.18 -3.37 38.23
N HIS A 315 28.45 -2.49 39.18
CA HIS A 315 29.24 -2.74 40.37
C HIS A 315 28.65 -1.98 41.55
#